data_AF-A0A315X4N6-F1
#
_entry.id   AF-A0A315X4N6-F1
#
_cell.length_a   1.000
_cell.length_b   1.000
_cell.length_c   1.000
_cell.angle_alpha   90.00
_cell.angle_beta   90.00
_cell.angle_gamma   90.00
#
_symmetry.space_group_name_H-M   'P 1'
#
loop_
_entity.id
_entity.type
_entity.pdbx_description
1 polymer ?
#
loop_
_entity_poly.entity_id
_entity_poly.type
_entity_poly.pdbx_seq_one_letter_code
_entity_poly.pdbx_strand_id
1 'polypeptide(L)'
;MFESGIDPKALLSILRERHVHYISRIEATILAHLSLGYRTEEIAQRLGCTGATVRRHVADLTHRVFDPTEIEGDRDKLRTWVPLHSACCAMAVAQLIEDEQQFG
;
A
#
# COMPACT_ATOMS: atom_id res chain seq x y z
N MET A 1 -16.66 -20.39 12.17
CA MET A 1 -15.91 -20.62 10.92
C MET A 1 -16.42 -19.54 9.97
N PHE A 2 -15.77 -18.38 9.92
CA PHE A 2 -16.24 -17.28 9.07
C PHE A 2 -15.63 -17.49 7.69
N GLU A 3 -16.38 -18.13 6.79
CA GLU A 3 -16.14 -17.99 5.35
C GLU A 3 -16.40 -16.52 5.02
N SER A 4 -15.35 -15.73 4.88
CA SER A 4 -15.46 -14.35 4.39
C SER A 4 -15.87 -14.42 2.92
N GLY A 5 -17.19 -14.48 2.69
CA GLY A 5 -17.84 -14.75 1.41
C GLY A 5 -17.87 -13.55 0.46
N ILE A 6 -16.79 -12.78 0.37
CA ILE A 6 -16.70 -11.70 -0.60
C ILE A 6 -16.28 -12.29 -1.95
N ASP A 7 -17.18 -12.23 -2.94
CA ASP A 7 -16.87 -12.56 -4.33
C ASP A 7 -15.63 -11.79 -4.81
N PRO A 8 -14.59 -12.44 -5.35
CA PRO A 8 -13.37 -11.77 -5.81
C PRO A 8 -13.60 -10.61 -6.79
N LYS A 9 -14.66 -10.66 -7.62
CA LYS A 9 -15.00 -9.53 -8.51
C LYS A 9 -15.57 -8.35 -7.73
N ALA A 10 -16.46 -8.61 -6.76
CA ALA A 10 -16.96 -7.58 -5.86
C ALA A 10 -15.82 -6.93 -5.07
N LEU A 11 -14.88 -7.73 -4.55
CA LEU A 11 -13.67 -7.25 -3.87
C LEU A 11 -12.87 -6.30 -4.76
N LEU A 12 -12.57 -6.71 -6.00
CA LEU A 12 -11.82 -5.88 -6.94
C LEU A 12 -12.56 -4.59 -7.32
N SER A 13 -13.89 -4.61 -7.42
CA SER A 13 -14.69 -3.42 -7.69
C SER A 13 -14.59 -2.42 -6.53
N ILE A 14 -14.79 -2.89 -5.30
CA ILE A 14 -14.66 -2.07 -4.08
C ILE A 14 -13.27 -1.43 -4.01
N LEU A 15 -12.22 -2.22 -4.26
CA LEU A 15 -10.85 -1.71 -4.24
C LEU A 15 -10.59 -0.67 -5.32
N ARG A 16 -11.14 -0.83 -6.53
CA ARG A 16 -10.96 0.14 -7.65
C ARG A 16 -11.62 1.48 -7.37
N GLU A 17 -12.78 1.49 -6.73
CA GLU A 17 -13.52 2.73 -6.41
C GLU A 17 -12.92 3.46 -5.21
N ARG A 18 -12.04 2.79 -4.45
CA ARG A 18 -11.50 3.32 -3.20
C ARG A 18 -10.29 4.22 -3.41
N HIS A 19 -10.56 5.51 -3.60
CA HIS A 19 -9.54 6.54 -3.71
C HIS A 19 -9.08 7.10 -2.36
N VAL A 20 -7.79 7.38 -2.25
CA VAL A 20 -7.17 8.06 -1.11
C VAL A 20 -6.51 9.34 -1.62
N HIS A 21 -7.10 10.49 -1.26
CA HIS A 21 -6.75 11.80 -1.84
C HIS A 21 -5.41 12.38 -1.40
N TYR A 22 -4.74 11.78 -0.41
CA TYR A 22 -3.45 12.27 0.08
C TYR A 22 -2.53 11.13 0.48
N ILE A 23 -1.53 10.83 -0.35
CA ILE A 23 -0.40 9.98 0.02
C ILE A 23 0.83 10.89 0.12
N SER A 24 1.38 11.00 1.33
CA SER A 24 2.61 11.77 1.56
C SER A 24 3.82 11.12 0.87
N ARG A 25 4.90 11.87 0.67
CA ARG A 25 6.11 11.34 0.03
C ARG A 25 6.71 10.15 0.79
N ILE A 26 6.70 10.19 2.11
CA ILE A 26 7.20 9.08 2.95
C ILE A 26 6.32 7.83 2.80
N GLU A 27 4.98 8.01 2.81
CA GLU A 27 4.03 6.91 2.57
C GLU A 27 4.20 6.32 1.17
N ALA A 28 4.38 7.17 0.15
CA ALA A 28 4.61 6.70 -1.22
C ALA A 28 5.90 5.89 -1.34
N THR A 29 6.98 6.34 -0.68
CA THR A 29 8.26 5.63 -0.66
C THR A 29 8.14 4.28 0.06
N ILE A 30 7.43 4.24 1.19
CA ILE A 30 7.14 2.99 1.90
C ILE A 30 6.34 2.03 1.02
N LEU A 31 5.27 2.50 0.36
CA LEU A 31 4.45 1.69 -0.54
C LEU A 31 5.24 1.15 -1.74
N ALA A 32 6.17 1.93 -2.30
CA ALA A 32 7.01 1.49 -3.40
C ALA A 32 7.90 0.31 -2.99
N HIS A 33 8.63 0.45 -1.88
CA HIS A 33 9.47 -0.62 -1.35
C HIS A 33 8.67 -1.85 -0.91
N LEU A 34 7.49 -1.65 -0.33
CA LEU A 34 6.58 -2.76 -0.01
C LEU A 34 6.13 -3.52 -1.26
N SER A 35 5.80 -2.81 -2.34
CA SER A 35 5.40 -3.40 -3.61
C SER A 35 6.52 -4.23 -4.22
N LEU A 36 7.78 -3.77 -4.06
CA LEU A 36 9.00 -4.48 -4.44
C LEU A 36 9.38 -5.65 -3.51
N GLY A 37 8.66 -5.86 -2.41
CA GLY A 37 8.84 -7.00 -1.51
C GLY A 37 9.79 -6.78 -0.32
N TYR A 38 10.26 -5.55 -0.10
CA TYR A 38 11.11 -5.22 1.04
C TYR A 38 10.36 -5.42 2.36
N ARG A 39 11.06 -5.92 3.37
CA ARG A 39 10.57 -6.06 4.75
C ARG A 39 10.62 -4.73 5.48
N THR A 40 9.77 -4.58 6.49
CA THR A 40 9.68 -3.37 7.32
C THR A 40 11.03 -2.86 7.81
N GLU A 41 11.90 -3.75 8.28
CA GLU A 41 13.21 -3.35 8.81
C GLU A 41 14.19 -2.90 7.71
N GLU A 42 14.10 -3.47 6.50
CA GLU A 42 14.91 -3.05 5.34
C GLU A 42 14.46 -1.66 4.86
N ILE A 43 13.16 -1.41 4.85
CA ILE A 43 12.59 -0.09 4.55
C ILE A 43 13.04 0.93 5.59
N ALA A 44 12.98 0.58 6.88
CA ALA A 44 13.40 1.46 7.96
C ALA A 44 14.87 1.87 7.83
N GLN A 45 15.75 0.91 7.52
CA GLN A 45 17.17 1.18 7.26
C GLN A 45 17.38 2.15 6.09
N ARG A 46 16.71 1.91 4.95
CA ARG A 46 16.80 2.77 3.76
C ARG A 46 16.31 4.19 4.01
N LEU A 47 15.26 4.34 4.82
CA LEU A 47 14.68 5.64 5.16
C LEU A 47 15.37 6.34 6.34
N GLY A 48 16.37 5.71 6.96
CA GLY A 48 17.05 6.25 8.15
C GLY A 48 16.10 6.44 9.33
N CYS A 49 15.10 5.56 9.49
CA CYS A 49 14.10 5.63 10.55
C CYS A 49 13.94 4.28 11.28
N THR A 50 12.96 4.18 12.17
CA THR A 50 12.72 2.95 12.94
C THR A 50 11.69 2.05 12.27
N GLY A 51 11.77 0.73 12.48
CA GLY A 51 10.73 -0.20 12.04
C GLY A 51 9.34 0.13 12.62
N ALA A 52 9.28 0.73 13.82
CA ALA A 52 8.03 1.19 14.41
C ALA A 52 7.40 2.34 13.61
N THR A 53 8.21 3.28 13.12
CA THR A 53 7.77 4.37 12.23
C THR A 53 7.17 3.81 10.95
N VAL A 54 7.84 2.83 10.32
CA VAL A 54 7.33 2.17 9.11
C VAL A 54 6.01 1.45 9.39
N ARG A 55 5.93 0.65 10.47
CA ARG A 55 4.69 -0.06 10.84
C ARG A 55 3.52 0.89 11.07
N ARG A 56 3.76 2.04 11.70
CA ARG A 56 2.73 3.06 11.91
C ARG A 56 2.20 3.60 10.58
N HIS A 57 3.06 4.01 9.65
CA HIS A 57 2.62 4.47 8.33
C HIS A 57 1.86 3.40 7.56
N VAL A 58 2.30 2.15 7.64
CA VAL A 58 1.59 1.03 6.99
C VAL A 58 0.20 0.85 7.60
N ALA A 59 0.08 0.86 8.93
CA ALA A 59 -1.21 0.75 9.60
C ALA A 59 -2.14 1.91 9.24
N ASP A 60 -1.65 3.15 9.27
CA ASP A 60 -2.43 4.35 8.91
C ASP A 60 -2.93 4.27 7.44
N LEU A 61 -2.09 3.78 6.52
CA LEU A 61 -2.48 3.55 5.12
C LEU A 61 -3.51 2.43 4.99
N THR A 62 -3.30 1.30 5.67
CA THR A 62 -4.26 0.19 5.70
C THR A 62 -5.62 0.69 6.19
N HIS A 63 -5.68 1.44 7.28
CA HIS A 63 -6.92 2.00 7.81
C HIS A 63 -7.61 2.93 6.80
N ARG A 64 -6.86 3.87 6.22
CA ARG A 64 -7.41 4.81 5.22
C ARG A 64 -7.97 4.13 3.98
N VAL A 65 -7.32 3.05 3.52
CA VAL A 65 -7.74 2.30 2.34
C VAL A 65 -8.92 1.40 2.69
N PHE A 66 -8.82 0.58 3.74
CA PHE A 66 -9.73 -0.54 3.96
C PHE A 66 -10.80 -0.33 5.03
N ASP A 67 -10.63 0.54 6.03
CA ASP A 67 -11.67 0.72 7.08
C ASP A 67 -13.05 1.10 6.54
N PRO A 68 -13.17 1.88 5.44
CA PRO A 68 -14.49 2.20 4.86
C PRO A 68 -15.07 1.08 4.00
N THR A 69 -14.46 -0.10 4.05
CA THR A 69 -14.87 -1.31 3.33
C THR A 69 -15.07 -2.45 4.31
N GLU A 70 -15.77 -3.51 3.91
CA GLU A 70 -15.88 -4.74 4.71
C GLU A 70 -14.64 -5.64 4.57
N ILE A 71 -13.58 -5.14 3.92
CA ILE A 71 -12.36 -5.89 3.64
C ILE A 71 -11.43 -5.70 4.84
N GLU A 72 -11.06 -6.81 5.49
CA GLU A 72 -10.00 -6.79 6.49
C GLU A 72 -8.71 -6.28 5.83
N GLY A 73 -8.21 -5.13 6.26
CA GLY A 73 -7.00 -4.54 5.71
C GLY A 73 -5.76 -5.27 6.22
N ASP A 74 -4.84 -5.56 5.31
CA ASP A 74 -3.50 -6.02 5.68
C ASP A 74 -2.43 -5.43 4.74
N ARG A 75 -1.17 -5.66 5.12
CA ARG A 75 0.00 -5.17 4.39
C ARG A 75 0.06 -5.71 2.95
N ASP A 76 -0.31 -6.96 2.72
CA ASP A 76 -0.23 -7.58 1.39
C ASP A 76 -1.31 -7.05 0.46
N LYS A 77 -2.51 -6.75 0.99
CA LYS A 77 -3.58 -6.10 0.23
C LYS A 77 -3.22 -4.69 -0.23
N LEU A 78 -2.38 -3.96 0.51
CA LEU A 78 -1.85 -2.67 0.01
C LEU A 78 -1.04 -2.86 -1.28
N ARG A 79 -0.30 -3.97 -1.42
CA ARG A 79 0.48 -4.28 -2.64
C ARG A 79 -0.44 -4.54 -3.84
N THR A 80 -1.64 -5.07 -3.60
CA THR A 80 -2.66 -5.25 -4.65
C THR A 80 -3.40 -3.95 -4.97
N TRP A 81 -3.59 -3.07 -3.99
CA TRP A 81 -4.27 -1.78 -4.19
C TRP A 81 -3.42 -0.79 -5.02
N VAL A 82 -2.10 -0.73 -4.78
CA VAL A 82 -1.18 0.18 -5.50
C VAL A 82 -1.31 0.14 -7.03
N PRO A 83 -1.23 -1.03 -7.72
CA PRO A 83 -1.35 -1.06 -9.18
C PRO A 83 -2.74 -0.68 -9.70
N LEU A 84 -3.80 -0.82 -8.90
CA LEU A 84 -5.16 -0.40 -9.27
C LEU A 84 -5.32 1.13 -9.25
N HIS A 85 -4.47 1.82 -8.50
CA HIS A 85 -4.53 3.27 -8.28
C HIS A 85 -3.29 4.02 -8.77
N SER A 86 -2.45 3.37 -9.58
CA SER A 86 -1.22 3.95 -10.13
C SER A 86 -1.45 5.21 -10.97
N ALA A 87 -2.63 5.35 -11.57
CA ALA A 87 -3.01 6.53 -12.36
C ALA A 87 -3.66 7.66 -11.54
N CYS A 88 -3.88 7.49 -10.24
CA CYS A 88 -4.53 8.49 -9.40
C CYS A 88 -3.87 8.60 -8.01
N CYS A 89 -4.26 7.76 -7.05
CA CYS A 89 -3.86 7.89 -5.66
C CYS A 89 -2.40 7.47 -5.42
N ALA A 90 -1.85 6.58 -6.26
CA ALA A 90 -0.53 5.99 -6.12
C ALA A 90 0.43 6.37 -7.26
N MET A 91 0.21 7.50 -7.93
CA MET A 91 1.08 7.95 -9.05
C MET A 91 2.55 8.06 -8.66
N ALA A 92 2.84 8.73 -7.54
CA ALA A 92 4.21 8.83 -7.03
C ALA A 92 4.82 7.48 -6.66
N VAL A 93 3.98 6.49 -6.28
CA VAL A 93 4.44 5.14 -5.95
C VAL A 93 4.90 4.42 -7.22
N ALA A 94 4.12 4.51 -8.30
CA ALA A 94 4.46 3.89 -9.58
C ALA A 94 5.80 4.42 -10.11
N GLN A 95 5.99 5.74 -10.09
CA GLN A 95 7.26 6.35 -10.49
C GLN A 95 8.43 5.86 -9.64
N LEU A 96 8.27 5.82 -8.31
CA LEU A 96 9.33 5.35 -7.40
C LEU A 96 9.67 3.87 -7.62
N ILE A 97 8.69 3.02 -7.98
CA ILE A 97 8.94 1.62 -8.32
C ILE A 97 9.78 1.53 -9.59
N GLU A 98 9.44 2.29 -10.62
CA GLU A 98 10.19 2.31 -11.88
C GLU A 98 11.62 2.81 -11.66
N ASP A 99 11.81 3.87 -10.88
CA ASP A 99 13.12 4.43 -10.56
C ASP A 99 13.99 3.42 -9.80
N GLU A 100 13.45 2.75 -8.77
CA GLU A 100 14.18 1.71 -8.01
C GLU A 100 14.53 0.49 -8.87
N GLN A 101 13.68 0.12 -9.84
CA GLN A 101 13.99 -0.98 -10.76
C GLN A 101 15.06 -0.64 -11.79
N GLN A 102 15.22 0.64 -12.14
CA GLN A 102 16.22 1.12 -13.09
C GLN A 102 17.57 1.42 -12.44
N PHE A 103 17.58 1.87 -11.19
CA PHE A 103 18.78 2.44 -10.55
C PHE A 103 19.14 1.84 -9.18
N GLY A 104 18.30 0.96 -8.62
CA GLY A 104 18.50 0.31 -7.31
C GLY A 104 19.27 -1.00 -7.36
#